data_AF-A0A5B9YAE0-F1
#
_entry.id   AF-A0A5B9YAE0-F1
#
_cell.length_a   1.000
_cell.length_b   1.000
_cell.length_c   1.000
_cell.angle_alpha   90.00
_cell.angle_beta   90.00
_cell.angle_gamma   90.00
#
_symmetry.space_group_name_H-M   'P 1'
#
loop_
_entity.id
_entity.type
_entity.pdbx_description
1 polymer ?
#
loop_
_entity_poly.entity_id
_entity_poly.type
_entity_poly.pdbx_seq_one_letter_code
_entity_poly.pdbx_strand_id
1 'polypeptide(L)'
;MFGIIINEQGYKTAFVCIDENDNILHYTLKENEQLIKNDWQIANAMGKPKWTGTEWVDEEPPKQIDNCTGPTVEEQLLATQKMVLSLQEQIIDML
;
A
#
# COMPACT_ATOMS: atom_id res chain seq x y z
N MET A 1 -4.59 16.97 -23.76
CA MET A 1 -5.45 16.98 -22.55
C MET A 1 -4.61 16.64 -21.33
N PHE A 2 -5.18 16.68 -20.13
CA PHE A 2 -4.49 16.31 -18.88
C PHE A 2 -5.31 15.29 -18.10
N GLY A 3 -4.64 14.54 -17.24
CA GLY A 3 -5.27 13.62 -16.30
C GLY A 3 -4.43 13.40 -15.05
N ILE A 4 -5.04 12.72 -14.09
CA ILE A 4 -4.42 12.31 -12.83
C ILE A 4 -4.30 10.80 -12.83
N ILE A 5 -3.13 10.28 -12.46
CA ILE A 5 -2.97 8.87 -12.14
C ILE A 5 -3.26 8.68 -10.66
N ILE A 6 -4.08 7.67 -10.35
CA ILE A 6 -4.37 7.23 -8.99
C ILE A 6 -3.86 5.81 -8.77
N ASN A 7 -3.52 5.48 -7.52
CA ASN A 7 -3.29 4.10 -7.11
C ASN A 7 -4.60 3.35 -6.83
N GLU A 8 -4.51 2.07 -6.48
CA GLU A 8 -5.64 1.21 -6.13
C GLU A 8 -6.52 1.78 -5.01
N GLN A 9 -5.91 2.54 -4.09
CA GLN A 9 -6.59 3.16 -2.96
C GLN A 9 -7.21 4.53 -3.29
N GLY A 10 -7.10 4.99 -4.55
CA GLY A 10 -7.68 6.23 -5.04
C GLY A 10 -6.81 7.48 -4.87
N TYR A 11 -5.60 7.37 -4.30
CA TYR A 11 -4.73 8.54 -4.08
C TYR A 11 -4.01 8.95 -5.36
N LYS A 12 -3.92 10.27 -5.60
CA LYS A 12 -3.12 10.84 -6.68
C LYS A 12 -1.65 10.43 -6.54
N THR A 13 -1.10 9.84 -7.60
CA THR A 13 0.32 9.48 -7.72
C THR A 13 1.07 10.34 -8.74
N ALA A 14 0.40 10.76 -9.82
CA ALA A 14 1.02 11.57 -10.87
C ALA A 14 0.00 12.49 -11.58
N PHE A 15 0.52 13.57 -12.17
CA PHE A 15 -0.20 14.41 -13.14
C PHE A 15 0.42 14.19 -14.51
N VAL A 16 -0.41 13.88 -15.51
CA VAL A 16 0.06 13.43 -16.83
C VAL A 16 -0.58 14.20 -17.97
N CYS A 17 0.14 14.30 -19.08
CA CYS A 17 -0.38 14.78 -20.36
C CYS A 17 -0.98 13.62 -21.15
N ILE A 18 -2.09 13.87 -21.83
CA ILE A 18 -2.80 12.89 -22.66
C ILE A 18 -2.91 13.45 -24.08
N ASP A 19 -2.64 12.64 -25.10
CA ASP A 19 -2.84 13.02 -26.51
C ASP A 19 -4.33 12.98 -26.92
N GLU A 20 -4.62 13.20 -28.20
CA GLU A 20 -5.98 13.21 -28.75
C GLU A 20 -6.62 11.82 -28.85
N ASN A 21 -5.81 10.76 -28.76
CA ASN A 21 -6.23 9.37 -28.84
C ASN A 21 -6.33 8.72 -27.45
N ASP A 22 -6.39 9.53 -26.38
CA ASP A 22 -6.39 9.08 -24.99
C ASP A 22 -5.11 8.35 -24.53
N ASN A 23 -4.00 8.47 -25.25
CA ASN A 23 -2.72 7.89 -24.81
C ASN A 23 -2.01 8.81 -23.82
N ILE A 24 -1.47 8.21 -22.76
CA ILE A 24 -0.66 8.93 -21.78
C ILE A 24 0.72 9.20 -22.35
N LEU A 25 1.13 10.47 -22.35
CA LEU A 25 2.43 10.91 -22.83
C LEU A 25 3.46 10.83 -21.69
N HIS A 26 4.62 10.24 -21.97
CA HIS A 26 5.78 10.18 -21.07
C HIS A 26 5.53 9.51 -19.71
N TYR A 27 4.51 8.65 -19.61
CA TYR A 27 4.21 7.89 -18.40
C TYR A 27 3.71 6.50 -18.77
N THR A 28 4.19 5.49 -18.04
CA THR A 28 3.75 4.10 -18.18
C THR A 28 2.87 3.74 -16.98
N LEU A 29 1.61 3.40 -17.25
CA LEU A 29 0.66 2.99 -16.21
C LEU A 29 1.13 1.68 -15.57
N LYS A 30 1.25 1.66 -14.23
CA LYS A 30 1.62 0.46 -13.48
C LYS A 30 0.40 -0.43 -13.22
N GLU A 31 0.67 -1.66 -12.78
CA GLU A 31 -0.36 -2.56 -12.27
C GLU A 31 -1.10 -1.89 -11.11
N ASN A 32 -2.43 -1.89 -11.18
CA ASN A 32 -3.36 -1.26 -10.23
C ASN A 32 -3.40 0.27 -10.21
N GLU A 33 -2.77 0.96 -11.18
CA GLU A 33 -2.98 2.38 -11.38
C GLU A 33 -4.15 2.65 -12.34
N GLN A 34 -4.84 3.77 -12.14
CA GLN A 34 -5.95 4.19 -13.00
C GLN A 34 -5.77 5.64 -13.44
N LEU A 35 -6.22 5.94 -14.66
CA LEU A 35 -6.22 7.29 -15.22
C LEU A 35 -7.59 7.95 -15.02
N ILE A 36 -7.61 9.07 -14.30
CA ILE A 36 -8.78 9.93 -14.15
C ILE A 36 -8.61 11.17 -15.02
N LYS A 37 -9.48 11.33 -16.02
CA LYS A 37 -9.46 12.45 -16.99
C LYS A 37 -10.36 13.61 -16.56
N ASN A 38 -11.35 13.34 -15.71
CA ASN A 38 -12.33 14.31 -15.27
C ASN A 38 -11.86 15.03 -14.01
N ASP A 39 -12.25 16.30 -13.89
CA ASP A 39 -12.05 17.11 -12.68
C ASP A 39 -10.60 17.14 -12.17
N TRP A 40 -9.63 16.90 -13.06
CA TRP A 40 -8.20 16.93 -12.73
C TRP A 40 -7.77 18.27 -12.14
N GLN A 41 -8.44 19.35 -12.53
CA GLN A 41 -8.22 20.70 -12.03
C GLN A 41 -8.54 20.81 -10.53
N ILE A 42 -9.62 20.15 -10.10
CA ILE A 42 -10.04 20.08 -8.69
C ILE A 42 -9.00 19.33 -7.89
N ALA A 43 -8.61 18.14 -8.35
CA ALA A 43 -7.54 17.36 -7.73
C ALA A 43 -6.22 18.12 -7.62
N ASN A 44 -5.89 18.96 -8.61
CA ASN A 44 -4.64 19.72 -8.60
C ASN A 44 -4.66 20.93 -7.66
N ALA A 45 -5.85 21.39 -7.25
CA ALA A 45 -6.01 22.46 -6.27
C ALA A 45 -6.02 21.95 -4.81
N MET A 46 -6.23 20.64 -4.61
CA MET A 46 -6.27 20.00 -3.28
C MET A 46 -4.86 19.71 -2.74
N GLY A 47 -4.74 19.64 -1.41
CA GLY A 47 -3.48 19.27 -0.77
C GLY A 47 -3.17 17.78 -0.91
N LYS A 48 -4.16 16.93 -0.60
CA LYS A 48 -4.03 15.46 -0.63
C LYS A 48 -5.26 14.85 -1.31
N PRO A 49 -5.37 15.00 -2.64
CA PRO A 49 -6.53 14.52 -3.40
C PRO A 49 -6.62 12.99 -3.41
N LYS A 50 -7.82 12.50 -3.12
CA LYS A 50 -8.22 11.08 -3.24
C LYS A 50 -9.50 10.99 -4.06
N TRP A 51 -9.53 10.05 -4.99
CA TRP A 51 -10.68 9.72 -5.81
C TRP A 51 -11.54 8.67 -5.12
N THR A 52 -12.83 8.95 -4.95
CA THR A 52 -13.80 8.02 -4.32
C THR A 52 -14.48 7.09 -5.33
N GLY A 53 -14.18 7.25 -6.62
CA GLY A 53 -14.93 6.64 -7.72
C GLY A 53 -15.91 7.63 -8.39
N THR A 54 -16.35 8.65 -7.65
CA THR A 54 -17.31 9.67 -8.14
C THR A 54 -16.82 11.09 -7.98
N GLU A 55 -16.01 11.38 -6.97
CA GLU A 55 -15.55 12.74 -6.66
C GLU A 55 -14.14 12.75 -6.05
N TRP A 56 -13.53 13.94 -6.05
CA TRP A 56 -12.27 14.19 -5.37
C TRP A 56 -12.52 14.69 -3.94
N VAL A 57 -11.85 14.08 -2.97
CA VAL A 57 -11.85 14.50 -1.56
C VAL A 57 -10.43 14.81 -1.10
N ASP A 58 -10.27 15.72 -0.14
CA ASP A 58 -8.98 16.04 0.47
C ASP A 58 -8.78 15.13 1.69
N GLU A 59 -8.05 14.02 1.50
CA GLU A 59 -7.83 13.01 2.53
C GLU A 59 -6.34 12.67 2.63
N GLU A 60 -5.79 12.70 3.84
CA GLU A 60 -4.42 12.29 4.06
C GLU A 60 -4.27 10.78 3.81
N PRO A 61 -3.31 10.34 2.97
CA PRO A 61 -3.08 8.92 2.76
C PRO A 61 -2.87 8.23 4.11
N PRO A 62 -3.46 7.04 4.33
CA PRO A 62 -3.21 6.29 5.55
C PRO A 62 -1.71 6.13 5.67
N LYS A 63 -1.17 6.49 6.85
CA LYS A 63 0.24 6.21 7.15
C LYS A 63 0.44 4.73 6.92
N GLN A 64 1.46 4.38 6.11
CA GLN A 64 1.88 2.99 6.01
C GLN A 64 2.19 2.53 7.43
N ILE A 65 1.37 1.61 7.94
CA ILE A 65 1.69 0.96 9.19
C ILE A 65 2.71 -0.10 8.78
N ASP A 66 3.98 0.10 9.12
CA ASP A 66 5.04 -0.91 9.02
C ASP A 66 4.73 -2.06 10.00
N ASN A 67 3.61 -2.77 9.77
CA ASN A 67 3.20 -3.90 10.57
C ASN A 67 3.78 -5.18 9.95
N CYS A 68 5.09 -5.30 10.07
CA CYS A 68 5.75 -6.59 10.17
C CYS A 68 6.43 -6.71 11.54
N THR A 69 5.69 -6.45 12.62
CA THR A 69 6.06 -6.95 13.96
C THR A 69 5.73 -8.44 14.04
N GLY A 70 6.44 -9.24 13.25
CA GLY A 70 6.62 -10.65 13.58
C GLY A 70 7.37 -10.77 14.92
N PRO A 71 7.27 -11.91 15.61
CA PRO A 71 8.04 -12.12 16.83
C PRO A 71 9.53 -11.92 16.52
N THR A 72 10.23 -11.20 17.39
CA THR A 72 11.66 -10.96 17.20
C THR A 72 12.41 -12.29 17.17
N VAL A 73 13.63 -12.28 16.63
CA VAL A 73 14.50 -13.48 16.65
C VAL A 73 14.67 -13.99 18.09
N GLU A 74 14.68 -13.10 19.08
CA GLU A 74 14.82 -13.42 20.50
C GLU A 74 13.57 -14.12 21.05
N GLU A 75 12.38 -13.65 20.68
CA GLU A 75 11.11 -14.27 21.08
C GLU A 75 10.93 -15.66 20.45
N GLN A 76 11.33 -15.82 19.18
CA GLN A 76 11.33 -17.10 18.49
C GLN A 76 12.33 -18.07 19.15
N LEU A 77 13.55 -17.60 19.47
CA LEU A 77 14.58 -18.41 20.10
C LEU A 77 14.16 -18.89 21.50
N LEU A 78 13.53 -18.02 22.29
CA LEU A 78 13.01 -18.36 23.61
C LEU A 78 11.88 -19.40 23.53
N ALA A 79 10.98 -19.28 22.56
CA ALA A 79 9.92 -20.25 22.32
C ALA A 79 10.49 -21.63 21.94
N THR A 80 11.50 -21.66 21.07
CA THR A 80 12.20 -22.91 20.69
C THR A 80 12.90 -23.55 21.89
N GLN A 81 13.62 -22.78 22.71
CA GLN A 81 14.30 -23.30 23.90
C GLN A 81 13.31 -23.93 24.89
N LYS A 82 12.17 -23.27 25.15
CA LYS A 82 11.11 -23.81 26.03
C LYS A 82 10.53 -25.12 25.50
N MET A 83 10.32 -25.22 24.18
CA MET A 83 9.82 -26.45 23.57
C MET A 83 10.82 -27.60 23.71
N VAL A 84 12.10 -27.34 23.47
CA VAL A 84 13.17 -28.35 23.62
C VAL A 84 13.28 -28.85 25.05
N LEU A 85 13.22 -27.95 26.04
CA LEU A 85 13.23 -28.31 27.47
C LEU A 85 12.05 -29.20 27.83
N SER A 86 10.84 -28.84 27.41
CA SER A 86 9.64 -29.64 27.66
C SER A 86 9.72 -31.05 27.04
N LEU A 87 10.30 -31.18 25.85
CA LEU A 87 10.51 -32.48 25.22
C LEU A 87 11.56 -33.32 25.96
N GLN A 88 12.62 -32.71 26.49
CA GLN A 88 13.62 -33.40 27.29
C GLN A 88 13.04 -33.95 28.60
N GLU A 89 12.22 -33.17 29.29
CA GLU A 89 11.53 -33.60 30.52
C GLU A 89 10.62 -34.81 30.27
N GLN A 90 9.82 -34.78 29.19
CA GLN A 90 8.96 -35.91 28.81
C GLN A 90 9.74 -37.19 28.50
N ILE A 91 10.93 -37.07 27.88
CA ILE A 91 11.78 -38.23 27.58
C ILE A 91 12.36 -38.83 28.87
N ILE A 92 12.74 -37.99 29.84
CA ILE A 92 13.28 -38.43 31.13
C ILE A 92 12.19 -39.15 31.95
N ASP A 93 10.96 -38.65 31.94
CA ASP A 93 9.83 -39.28 32.66
C ASP A 93 9.41 -40.64 32.07
N MET A 94 9.85 -40.96 30.85
CA MET A 94 9.57 -42.23 30.16
C MET A 94 10.65 -43.31 30.33
N LEU A 95 11.79 -42.98 30.94
CA LEU A 95 12.94 -43.87 31.18
C LEU A 95 12.95 -44.37 32.63
#